data_AF-A0A804PU85-F1
#
_entry.id   AF-A0A804PU85-F1
#
_cell.length_a   1.000
_cell.length_b   1.000
_cell.length_c   1.000
_cell.angle_alpha   90.00
_cell.angle_beta   90.00
_cell.angle_gamma   90.00
#
_symmetry.space_group_name_H-M   'P 1'
#
loop_
_entity.id
_entity.type
_entity.pdbx_description
1 polymer ?
#
loop_
_entity_poly.entity_id
_entity_poly.type
_entity_poly.pdbx_seq_one_letter_code
_entity_poly.pdbx_strand_id
1 'polypeptide(L)'
;DNEVVPSTLNSIAPILRVAAEIEHERPRVAYLCRFYAFEKAHRLDQNSIGRGVRQFKTALLQRLEKDNSPSLAKRVKKSDAREIESFYQQYYENYVRALDKG
;
A
#
# COMPACT_ATOMS: atom_id res chain seq x y z
N ASP A 1 -13.49 -3.57 -7.10
CA ASP A 1 -13.74 -2.22 -6.58
C ASP A 1 -12.56 -1.32 -6.86
N ASN A 2 -12.59 -0.62 -7.99
CA ASN A 2 -11.59 0.40 -8.32
C ASN A 2 -12.09 1.73 -7.77
N GLU A 3 -11.84 1.98 -6.49
CA GLU A 3 -12.08 3.31 -5.92
C GLU A 3 -11.24 4.35 -6.67
N VAL A 4 -11.94 5.26 -7.34
CA VAL A 4 -11.29 6.37 -8.06
C VAL A 4 -10.68 7.31 -7.03
N VAL A 5 -9.36 7.45 -7.08
CA VAL A 5 -8.63 8.38 -6.22
C VAL A 5 -9.09 9.82 -6.52
N PRO A 6 -9.57 10.59 -5.53
CA PRO A 6 -9.91 11.99 -5.72
C PRO A 6 -8.72 12.78 -6.29
N SER A 7 -8.98 13.74 -7.18
CA SER A 7 -7.91 14.50 -7.87
C SER A 7 -6.96 15.23 -6.90
N THR A 8 -7.48 15.72 -5.77
CA THR A 8 -6.68 16.34 -4.70
C THR A 8 -5.73 15.38 -4.01
N LEU A 9 -5.94 14.07 -4.17
CA LEU A 9 -5.15 12.99 -3.59
C LEU A 9 -4.31 12.24 -4.62
N ASN A 10 -4.18 12.71 -5.86
CA ASN A 10 -3.45 12.03 -6.94
C ASN A 10 -2.04 11.56 -6.56
N SER A 11 -1.37 12.23 -5.62
CA SER A 11 -0.05 11.84 -5.11
C SER A 11 -0.01 10.51 -4.32
N ILE A 12 -1.16 9.91 -4.00
CA ILE A 12 -1.26 8.58 -3.37
C ILE A 12 -1.53 7.47 -4.39
N ALA A 13 -1.99 7.80 -5.60
CA ALA A 13 -2.35 6.81 -6.62
C ALA A 13 -1.19 5.86 -6.98
N PRO A 14 0.07 6.32 -7.12
CA PRO A 14 1.19 5.41 -7.33
C PRO A 14 1.38 4.38 -6.21
N ILE A 15 1.15 4.78 -4.95
CA ILE A 15 1.29 3.89 -3.78
C ILE A 15 0.23 2.79 -3.82
N LEU A 16 -1.01 3.15 -4.19
CA LEU A 16 -2.11 2.19 -4.30
C LEU A 16 -1.93 1.23 -5.48
N ARG A 17 -1.36 1.71 -6.60
CA ARG A 17 -1.00 0.83 -7.73
C ARG A 17 0.03 -0.22 -7.31
N VAL A 18 1.12 0.21 -6.67
CA VAL A 18 2.13 -0.71 -6.12
C VAL A 18 1.49 -1.71 -5.15
N ALA A 19 0.60 -1.25 -4.26
CA ALA A 19 -0.08 -2.14 -3.34
C ALA A 19 -0.92 -3.21 -4.04
N ALA A 20 -1.60 -2.87 -5.14
CA ALA A 20 -2.37 -3.82 -5.94
C ALA A 20 -1.46 -4.82 -6.69
N GLU A 21 -0.35 -4.33 -7.26
CA GLU A 21 0.61 -5.16 -8.01
C GLU A 21 1.24 -6.26 -7.13
N ILE A 22 1.62 -5.91 -5.90
CA ILE A 22 2.34 -6.83 -5.01
C ILE A 22 1.42 -7.66 -4.10
N GLU A 23 0.11 -7.42 -4.13
CA GLU A 23 -0.85 -8.04 -3.20
C GLU A 23 -0.82 -9.58 -3.23
N HIS A 24 -0.65 -10.15 -4.41
CA HIS A 24 -0.61 -11.60 -4.58
C HIS A 24 0.67 -12.23 -4.02
N GLU A 25 1.82 -11.57 -4.16
CA GLU A 25 3.12 -12.11 -3.74
C GLU A 25 3.48 -11.76 -2.29
N ARG A 26 3.16 -10.52 -1.89
CA ARG A 26 3.51 -9.93 -0.59
C ARG A 26 2.29 -9.24 0.03
N PRO A 27 1.27 -10.01 0.47
CA PRO A 27 0.02 -9.46 1.01
C PRO A 27 0.24 -8.51 2.18
N ARG A 28 1.23 -8.79 3.05
CA ARG A 28 1.53 -7.93 4.19
C ARG A 28 2.16 -6.59 3.77
N VAL A 29 3.05 -6.59 2.79
CA VAL A 29 3.64 -5.36 2.25
C VAL A 29 2.58 -4.53 1.52
N ALA A 30 1.69 -5.17 0.74
CA ALA A 30 0.55 -4.50 0.12
C ALA A 30 -0.35 -3.80 1.15
N TYR A 31 -0.68 -4.48 2.25
CA TYR A 31 -1.42 -3.90 3.37
C TYR A 31 -0.72 -2.65 3.93
N LEU A 32 0.59 -2.71 4.15
CA LEU A 32 1.38 -1.58 4.67
C LEU A 32 1.43 -0.40 3.69
N CYS A 33 1.51 -0.66 2.38
CA CYS A 33 1.41 0.37 1.35
C CYS A 33 0.04 1.08 1.38
N ARG A 34 -1.06 0.32 1.53
CA ARG A 34 -2.42 0.90 1.67
C ARG A 34 -2.55 1.71 2.95
N PHE A 35 -1.99 1.22 4.05
CA PHE A 35 -2.02 1.92 5.33
C PHE A 35 -1.30 3.27 5.24
N TYR A 36 -0.10 3.29 4.64
CA TYR A 36 0.63 4.53 4.38
C TYR A 36 -0.14 5.47 3.43
N ALA A 37 -0.80 4.94 2.40
CA ALA A 37 -1.65 5.74 1.51
C ALA A 37 -2.82 6.40 2.26
N PHE A 38 -3.44 5.69 3.20
CA PHE A 38 -4.49 6.23 4.05
C PHE A 38 -3.98 7.37 4.95
N GLU A 39 -2.85 7.17 5.63
CA GLU A 39 -2.24 8.23 6.44
C GLU A 39 -1.86 9.46 5.61
N LYS A 40 -1.29 9.24 4.42
CA LYS A 40 -0.94 10.33 3.50
C LYS A 40 -2.19 11.07 3.02
N ALA A 41 -3.27 10.36 2.68
CA ALA A 41 -4.55 10.97 2.36
C ALA A 41 -5.13 11.76 3.54
N HIS A 42 -4.97 11.25 4.77
CA HIS A 42 -5.36 11.96 5.98
C HIS A 42 -4.59 13.27 6.12
N ARG A 43 -3.26 13.26 5.97
CA ARG A 43 -2.41 14.46 6.04
C ARG A 43 -2.71 15.48 4.94
N LEU A 44 -3.02 15.04 3.72
CA LEU A 44 -3.29 15.93 2.58
C LEU A 44 -4.63 16.68 2.71
N ASP A 45 -5.59 16.12 3.44
CA ASP A 45 -6.91 16.74 3.61
C ASP A 45 -7.54 16.29 4.93
N GLN A 46 -6.99 16.74 6.06
CA GLN A 46 -7.35 16.24 7.40
C GLN A 46 -8.86 16.27 7.66
N ASN A 47 -9.52 17.34 7.22
CA ASN A 47 -10.95 17.57 7.44
C ASN A 47 -11.83 17.00 6.33
N SER A 48 -11.25 16.35 5.31
CA SER A 48 -11.96 15.73 4.18
C SER A 48 -12.85 16.71 3.42
N ILE A 49 -12.35 17.92 3.16
CA ILE A 49 -13.04 19.02 2.48
C ILE A 49 -13.12 18.77 0.96
N GLY A 50 -12.10 18.11 0.40
CA GLY A 50 -12.01 17.77 -1.01
C GLY A 50 -13.16 16.87 -1.45
N ARG A 51 -13.69 17.12 -2.65
CA ARG A 51 -14.78 16.32 -3.22
C ARG A 51 -14.40 14.85 -3.25
N GLY A 52 -15.24 14.00 -2.65
CA GLY A 52 -15.05 12.55 -2.62
C GLY A 52 -14.04 12.04 -1.60
N VAL A 53 -13.28 12.92 -0.92
CA VAL A 53 -12.21 12.51 0.01
C VAL A 53 -12.75 11.73 1.19
N ARG A 54 -13.90 12.14 1.76
CA ARG A 54 -14.51 11.41 2.89
C ARG A 54 -14.91 9.99 2.49
N GLN A 55 -15.59 9.85 1.35
CA GLN A 55 -16.02 8.54 0.83
C GLN A 55 -14.81 7.65 0.56
N PHE A 56 -13.80 8.20 -0.13
CA PHE A 56 -12.56 7.51 -0.44
C PHE A 56 -11.84 7.03 0.84
N LYS A 57 -11.64 7.90 1.84
CA LYS A 57 -11.00 7.50 3.10
C LYS A 57 -11.79 6.43 3.84
N THR A 58 -13.12 6.55 3.86
CA THR A 58 -13.99 5.56 4.52
C THR A 58 -13.82 4.19 3.88
N ALA A 59 -13.86 4.14 2.55
CA ALA A 59 -13.80 2.89 1.83
C ALA A 59 -12.38 2.27 1.86
N LEU A 60 -11.33 3.10 1.77
CA LEU A 60 -9.94 2.66 2.03
C LEU A 60 -9.75 2.12 3.46
N LEU A 61 -10.35 2.75 4.47
CA LEU A 61 -10.30 2.26 5.86
C LEU A 61 -11.00 0.91 6.00
N GLN A 62 -12.20 0.75 5.43
CA GLN A 62 -12.91 -0.55 5.42
C GLN A 62 -12.08 -1.63 4.73
N ARG A 63 -11.37 -1.29 3.65
CA ARG A 63 -10.44 -2.22 3.00
C ARG A 63 -9.28 -2.61 3.92
N LEU A 64 -8.69 -1.66 4.65
CA LEU A 64 -7.65 -1.95 5.63
C LEU A 64 -8.15 -2.90 6.72
N GLU A 65 -9.33 -2.63 7.29
CA GLU A 65 -9.92 -3.50 8.31
C GLU A 65 -10.11 -4.93 7.80
N LYS A 66 -10.60 -5.09 6.58
CA LYS A 66 -10.79 -6.40 5.92
C LYS A 66 -9.47 -7.13 5.63
N ASP A 67 -8.44 -6.41 5.20
CA ASP A 67 -7.17 -7.00 4.75
C ASP A 67 -6.20 -7.28 5.90
N ASN A 68 -6.38 -6.68 7.08
CA ASN A 68 -5.40 -6.78 8.17
C ASN A 68 -5.14 -8.22 8.61
N SER A 69 -6.19 -8.96 9.03
CA SER A 69 -6.03 -10.34 9.50
C SER A 69 -5.53 -11.31 8.41
N PRO A 70 -6.08 -11.30 7.18
CA PRO A 70 -5.55 -12.13 6.09
C PRO A 70 -4.09 -11.82 5.73
N SER A 71 -3.69 -10.55 5.78
CA SER A 71 -2.30 -10.15 5.49
C SER A 71 -1.34 -10.62 6.58
N LEU A 72 -1.75 -10.55 7.85
CA LEU A 72 -0.97 -11.06 8.99
C LEU A 72 -0.79 -12.57 8.93
N ALA A 73 -1.82 -13.32 8.51
CA ALA A 73 -1.74 -14.77 8.37
C ALA A 73 -0.75 -15.23 7.28
N LYS A 74 -0.51 -14.39 6.27
CA LYS A 74 0.39 -14.66 5.14
C LYS A 74 1.79 -14.03 5.28
N ARG A 75 2.12 -13.51 6.47
CA ARG A 75 3.41 -12.88 6.73
C ARG A 75 4.56 -13.91 6.65
N VAL A 76 5.67 -13.52 6.04
CA VAL A 76 6.91 -14.30 5.94
C VAL A 76 7.87 -13.95 7.08
N LYS A 77 7.80 -12.73 7.61
CA LYS A 77 8.66 -12.19 8.66
C LYS A 77 7.88 -11.90 9.93
N LYS A 78 8.60 -11.82 11.05
CA LYS A 78 8.01 -11.66 12.39
C LYS A 78 7.43 -10.26 12.66
N SER A 79 7.81 -9.26 11.88
CA SER A 79 7.38 -7.87 12.04
C SER A 79 7.24 -7.18 10.69
N ASP A 80 6.43 -6.12 10.65
CA ASP A 80 6.17 -5.33 9.45
C ASP A 80 7.43 -4.66 8.90
N ALA A 81 8.31 -4.17 9.78
CA ALA A 81 9.60 -3.60 9.35
C ALA A 81 10.43 -4.64 8.59
N ARG A 82 10.50 -5.87 9.11
CA ARG A 82 11.23 -6.96 8.43
C ARG A 82 10.56 -7.44 7.14
N GLU A 83 9.23 -7.38 7.03
CA GLU A 83 8.53 -7.64 5.77
C GLU A 83 8.98 -6.66 4.69
N ILE A 84 9.00 -5.36 5.01
CA ILE A 84 9.43 -4.31 4.08
C ILE A 84 10.90 -4.49 3.70
N GLU A 85 11.78 -4.68 4.67
CA GLU A 85 13.22 -4.92 4.43
C GLU A 85 13.43 -6.13 3.51
N SER A 86 12.77 -7.25 3.81
CA SER A 86 12.90 -8.48 3.03
C SER A 86 12.37 -8.34 1.61
N PHE A 87 11.26 -7.62 1.44
CA PHE A 87 10.71 -7.35 0.12
C PHE A 87 11.66 -6.50 -0.71
N TYR A 88 12.22 -5.44 -0.12
CA TYR A 88 13.20 -4.60 -0.80
C TYR A 88 14.47 -5.38 -1.18
N GLN A 89 15.01 -6.22 -0.28
CA GLN A 89 16.16 -7.07 -0.58
C GLN A 89 15.90 -8.00 -1.76
N GLN A 90 14.76 -8.70 -1.76
CA GLN A 90 14.37 -9.57 -2.87
C GLN A 90 14.22 -8.78 -4.19
N TYR A 91 13.58 -7.61 -4.15
CA TYR A 91 13.44 -6.76 -5.33
C TYR A 91 14.82 -6.33 -5.87
N TYR A 92 15.71 -5.89 -4.98
CA TYR A 92 17.07 -5.48 -5.32
C TYR A 92 17.86 -6.64 -5.96
N GLU A 93 17.82 -7.83 -5.37
CA GLU A 93 18.52 -9.01 -5.89
C GLU A 93 18.00 -9.44 -7.26
N ASN A 94 16.67 -9.45 -7.44
CA ASN A 94 16.04 -9.98 -8.65
C ASN A 94 16.04 -8.99 -9.83
N TYR A 95 15.95 -7.69 -9.56
CA TYR A 95 15.71 -6.70 -10.61
C TYR A 95 16.81 -5.66 -10.72
N VAL A 96 17.48 -5.29 -9.63
CA VAL A 96 18.55 -4.26 -9.70
C VAL A 96 19.88 -4.94 -9.98
N ARG A 97 20.29 -5.86 -9.11
CA ARG A 97 21.57 -6.57 -9.24
C ARG A 97 21.62 -7.49 -10.47
N ALA A 98 20.48 -7.95 -10.95
CA ALA A 98 20.39 -8.75 -12.18
C ALA A 98 20.71 -7.90 -13.43
N LEU A 99 20.38 -6.60 -13.42
CA LEU A 99 20.72 -5.68 -14.52
C LEU A 99 22.21 -5.36 -14.56
N ASP A 100 22.89 -5.30 -13.41
CA ASP A 100 24.34 -5.07 -13.35
C ASP A 100 25.18 -6.23 -13.93
N LYS A 101 24.55 -7.38 -14.22
CA LYS A 101 25.21 -8.58 -14.76
C LYS A 101 24.99 -8.77 -16.27
N GLY A 102 24.25 -7.88 -16.93
CA GLY A 102 24.01 -7.88 -18.38
C GLY A 102 24.66 -6.68 -19.04
#